data_AF-C0CH64-F1
#
_entry.id   AF-C0CH64-F1
#
_cell.length_a   1.000
_cell.length_b   1.000
_cell.length_c   1.000
_cell.angle_alpha   90.00
_cell.angle_beta   90.00
_cell.angle_gamma   90.00
#
_symmetry.space_group_name_H-M   'P 1'
#
loop_
_entity.id
_entity.type
_entity.pdbx_description
1 polymer ?
#
loop_
_entity_poly.entity_id
_entity_poly.type
_entity_poly.pdbx_seq_one_letter_code
_entity_poly.pdbx_strand_id
1 'polypeptide(L)' 'MNPVIRNVIMLVVFVVCLALVLVGQKNISATGLAMELVGLVGLLTLLFVYNRKYK' A
#
# COMPACT_ATOMS: atom_id res chain seq x y z
N MET A 1 -17.76 -0.11 -11.98
CA MET A 1 -17.27 0.97 -11.08
C MET A 1 -16.81 2.14 -11.92
N ASN A 2 -17.18 3.36 -11.52
CA ASN A 2 -16.74 4.58 -12.19
C ASN A 2 -15.20 4.68 -12.09
N PRO A 3 -14.45 4.94 -13.18
CA PRO A 3 -12.98 5.01 -13.16
C PRO A 3 -12.41 5.98 -12.11
N VAL A 4 -13.13 7.08 -11.84
CA VAL A 4 -12.77 8.05 -10.80
C VAL A 4 -12.79 7.40 -9.41
N ILE A 5 -13.87 6.69 -9.07
CA ILE A 5 -14.03 6.01 -7.78
C ILE A 5 -12.91 4.97 -7.58
N ARG A 6 -12.59 4.22 -8.64
CA ARG A 6 -11.51 3.22 -8.59
C ARG A 6 -10.14 3.87 -8.32
N ASN A 7 -9.85 5.01 -8.95
CA ASN A 7 -8.60 5.75 -8.71
C ASN A 7 -8.53 6.32 -7.28
N VAL A 8 -9.63 6.87 -6.76
CA VAL A 8 -9.69 7.38 -5.39
C VAL A 8 -9.43 6.26 -4.38
N ILE A 9 -10.03 5.08 -4.57
CA ILE A 9 -9.79 3.92 -3.70
C ILE A 9 -8.32 3.51 -3.74
N MET A 10 -7.71 3.43 -4.93
CA MET A 10 -6.29 3.09 -5.06
C MET A 10 -5.39 4.11 -4.34
N LEU A 11 -5.71 5.40 -4.44
CA LEU A 11 -4.95 6.46 -3.77
C LEU A 11 -5.07 6.35 -2.24
N VAL A 12 -6.26 6.12 -1.71
CA VAL A 12 -6.47 5.93 -0.26
C VAL A 12 -5.67 4.72 0.24
N VAL A 13 -5.76 3.59 -0.45
CA VAL A 13 -5.00 2.37 -0.08
C VAL A 13 -3.50 2.62 -0.14
N PHE A 14 -3.01 3.35 -1.15
CA PHE A 14 -1.60 3.74 -1.24
C PHE A 14 -1.14 4.50 0.00
N VAL A 15 -1.88 5.53 0.42
CA VAL A 15 -1.54 6.35 1.59
C VAL A 15 -1.53 5.51 2.87
N VAL A 16 -2.49 4.61 3.04
CA VAL A 16 -2.55 3.70 4.21
C VAL A 16 -1.35 2.75 4.24
N CYS A 17 -1.00 2.14 3.11
CA CYS A 17 0.18 1.27 3.04
C CYS A 17 1.49 2.03 3.32
N LEU A 18 1.59 3.28 2.85
CA LEU A 18 2.74 4.14 3.11
C LEU A 18 2.83 4.51 4.60
N ALA A 19 1.69 4.84 5.23
CA ALA A 19 1.63 5.11 6.67
C ALA A 19 2.06 3.89 7.51
N LEU A 20 1.65 2.67 7.11
CA LEU A 20 2.08 1.43 7.76
C LEU A 20 3.60 1.24 7.73
N VAL A 21 4.24 1.50 6.58
CA VAL A 21 5.71 1.44 6.46
C VAL A 21 6.38 2.48 7.34
N LEU A 22 5.89 3.73 7.33
CA LEU A 22 6.45 4.81 8.15
C LEU A 22 6.32 4.54 9.66
N VAL A 23 5.19 3.98 10.09
CA VAL A 23 4.96 3.62 11.50
C VAL A 23 5.79 2.40 11.91
N GLY A 24 5.96 1.42 11.02
CA GLY A 24 6.81 0.26 11.24
C GLY A 24 8.28 0.67 11.45
N GLN A 25 8.78 1.62 10.64
CA GLN A 25 10.14 2.15 10.75
C GLN A 25 10.41 2.87 12.08
N LYS A 26 9.40 3.56 12.63
CA LYS A 26 9.50 4.21 13.95
C LYS A 26 9.53 3.23 15.11
N ASN A 27 9.03 2.01 14.92
CA ASN A 27 8.92 0.98 15.95
C ASN A 27 9.91 -0.16 15.68
N ILE A 28 11.19 0.02 16.04
CA ILE A 28 12.26 -0.98 15.84
C ILE A 28 12.00 -2.20 16.74
N SER A 29 11.22 -3.14 16.21
CA SER A 29 10.73 -4.35 16.87
C SER A 29 10.27 -5.35 15.81
N ALA A 30 10.15 -6.63 16.17
CA ALA A 30 9.65 -7.66 15.25
C ALA A 30 8.24 -7.33 14.71
N THR A 31 7.42 -6.67 15.53
CA THR A 31 6.09 -6.18 15.14
C THR A 31 6.14 -4.99 14.18
N GLY A 32 7.06 -4.05 14.35
CA GLY A 32 7.30 -2.97 13.39
C GLY A 32 7.78 -3.49 12.03
N LEU A 33 8.67 -4.49 12.05
CA LEU A 33 9.15 -5.15 10.84
C LEU A 33 8.01 -5.88 10.09
N ALA A 34 7.12 -6.56 10.82
CA ALA A 34 5.93 -7.18 10.22
C ALA A 34 4.98 -6.13 9.61
N MET A 35 4.79 -4.98 10.28
CA MET A 35 3.98 -3.87 9.74
C MET A 35 4.57 -3.30 8.44
N GLU A 36 5.89 -3.17 8.35
CA GLU A 36 6.55 -2.76 7.10
C GLU A 36 6.32 -3.76 5.97
N LEU A 37 6.50 -5.06 6.26
CA LEU A 37 6.29 -6.11 5.27
C LEU A 37 4.84 -6.12 4.76
N VAL A 38 3.85 -5.93 5.65
CA VAL A 38 2.44 -5.80 5.26
C VAL A 38 2.23 -4.56 4.39
N GLY A 39 2.80 -3.42 4.76
CA GLY A 39 2.73 -2.19 3.96
C GLY A 39 3.35 -2.36 2.57
N LEU A 40 4.53 -2.99 2.49
CA LEU A 40 5.24 -3.28 1.25
C LEU A 40 4.47 -4.23 0.33
N VAL A 41 3.92 -5.33 0.86
CA VAL A 41 3.07 -6.26 0.10
C VAL A 41 1.85 -5.53 -0.46
N GLY A 42 1.24 -4.64 0.34
CA GLY A 42 0.15 -3.78 -0.10
C GLY A 42 0.55 -2.88 -1.27
N LEU A 43 1.70 -2.20 -1.18
CA LEU A 43 2.22 -1.33 -2.25
C LEU A 43 2.53 -2.12 -3.54
N LEU A 44 3.16 -3.28 -3.42
CA LEU A 44 3.46 -4.16 -4.57
C LEU A 44 2.19 -4.67 -5.24
N THR A 45 1.18 -5.05 -4.45
CA THR A 45 -0.12 -5.47 -4.98
C THR A 45 -0.82 -4.33 -5.71
N LEU A 46 -0.77 -3.12 -5.16
CA LEU A 46 -1.32 -1.93 -5.80
C LEU A 46 -0.63 -1.63 -7.13
N LEU A 47 0.70 -1.70 -7.14
CA LEU A 47 1.51 -1.53 -8.35
C LEU A 47 1.15 -2.59 -9.39
N PHE A 48 1.02 -3.86 -8.99
CA PHE A 48 0.62 -4.95 -9.89
C PHE A 48 -0.76 -4.72 -10.51
N VAL A 49 -1.76 -4.36 -9.70
CA VAL A 49 -3.14 -4.08 -10.16
C VAL A 49 -3.18 -2.87 -11.07
N TYR A 50 -2.39 -1.83 -10.76
CA TYR A 50 -2.24 -0.67 -11.62
C TYR A 50 -1.62 -1.08 -12.95
N ASN A 51 -0.48 -1.78 -12.95
CA ASN A 51 0.26 -2.16 -14.15
C ASN A 51 -0.55 -3.09 -15.08
N ARG A 52 -1.36 -3.99 -14.52
CA ARG A 52 -2.26 -4.86 -15.30
C ARG A 52 -3.31 -4.08 -16.08
N LYS A 53 -3.65 -2.86 -15.66
CA LYS A 53 -4.61 -1.98 -16.35
C LYS A 53 -3.99 -1.29 -17.57
N TYR A 54 -2.66 -1.16 -17.64
CA TYR A 54 -1.94 -0.49 -18.74
C TYR A 54 -1.36 -1.49 -19.77
N LYS A 55 -1.54 -2.80 -19.56
CA LYS A 55 -1.33 -3.84 -20.57
C LYS A 55 -2.67 -4.21 -21.22
#